data_AF-A0A378X557-F1
#
_entry.id   AF-A0A378X557-F1
#
_cell.length_a   1.000
_cell.length_b   1.000
_cell.length_c   1.000
_cell.angle_alpha   90.00
_cell.angle_beta   90.00
_cell.angle_gamma   90.00
#
_symmetry.space_group_name_H-M   'P 1'
#
loop_
_entity.id
_entity.type
_entity.pdbx_description
1 polymer ?
#
loop_
_entity_poly.entity_id
_entity_poly.type
_entity_poly.pdbx_seq_one_letter_code
_entity_poly.pdbx_strand_id
1 'polypeptide(L)'
;MRSTIPGFRPLAFAAVAAVALLSGCAGTDNLPPIPDGIPPGAGSPVPPIDLDAPGRSAEQLRGWAQAQSDALGIPTVALEAYGYAAEVMARSRPDCGIGWTTIAGIARVESKHGRHGGSDLDADGEVRPPIRGIPLDGSPGVARILDDEATARTGNPVYARAEGRSNSCPKPGSTGVWTPTGTAARIRTASTTPR
;
A
#
# COMPACT_ATOMS: atom_id res chain seq x y z
N MET A 1 -61.38 38.24 20.75
CA MET A 1 -61.90 36.98 20.16
C MET A 1 -60.74 36.24 19.48
N ARG A 2 -60.85 34.92 19.43
CA ARG A 2 -59.80 33.91 19.22
C ARG A 2 -58.95 34.03 17.95
N SER A 3 -57.68 33.66 18.14
CA SER A 3 -56.68 33.10 17.22
C SER A 3 -57.22 32.21 16.09
N THR A 4 -56.63 32.29 14.88
CA THR A 4 -56.39 31.10 14.03
C THR A 4 -55.24 31.35 13.04
N ILE A 5 -54.10 30.71 13.27
CA ILE A 5 -52.98 30.58 12.34
C ILE A 5 -53.22 29.28 11.53
N PRO A 6 -53.22 29.28 10.18
CA PRO A 6 -53.35 28.04 9.44
C PRO A 6 -52.02 27.26 9.50
N GLY A 7 -52.09 26.07 10.08
CA GLY A 7 -50.97 25.16 10.29
C GLY A 7 -50.39 24.63 8.98
N PHE A 8 -49.09 24.87 8.81
CA PHE A 8 -48.23 24.19 7.86
C PHE A 8 -48.24 22.69 8.17
N ARG A 9 -48.73 21.84 7.26
CA ARG A 9 -48.76 20.38 7.43
C ARG A 9 -47.34 19.83 7.24
N PRO A 10 -46.63 19.34 8.28
CA PRO A 10 -45.21 18.98 8.17
C PRO A 10 -45.00 17.60 7.54
N LEU A 11 -46.07 16.87 7.20
CA LEU A 11 -46.00 15.45 6.81
C LEU A 11 -45.50 15.19 5.38
N ALA A 12 -45.47 16.19 4.49
CA ALA A 12 -45.04 15.97 3.10
C ALA A 12 -43.52 15.96 2.91
N PHE A 13 -42.74 16.63 3.79
CA PHE A 13 -41.28 16.71 3.65
C PHE A 13 -40.54 15.49 4.23
N ALA A 14 -41.14 14.77 5.18
CA ALA A 14 -40.52 13.60 5.79
C ALA A 14 -40.42 12.40 4.83
N ALA A 15 -41.34 12.27 3.87
CA ALA A 15 -41.35 11.15 2.93
C ALA A 15 -40.24 11.25 1.86
N VAL A 16 -39.84 12.46 1.46
CA VAL A 16 -38.78 12.65 0.44
C VAL A 16 -37.38 12.45 1.03
N ALA A 17 -37.17 12.82 2.30
CA ALA A 17 -35.88 12.63 2.98
C ALA A 17 -35.59 11.16 3.32
N ALA A 18 -36.63 10.34 3.58
CA ALA A 18 -36.46 8.92 3.88
C ALA A 18 -36.08 8.07 2.65
N VAL A 19 -36.51 8.47 1.44
CA VAL A 19 -36.19 7.73 0.20
C VAL A 19 -34.77 8.03 -0.30
N ALA A 20 -34.25 9.24 -0.06
CA ALA A 20 -32.89 9.61 -0.47
C ALA A 20 -31.77 8.95 0.37
N LEU A 21 -32.07 8.52 1.61
CA LEU A 21 -31.09 7.86 2.50
C LEU A 21 -30.93 6.36 2.24
N LEU A 22 -31.85 5.73 1.50
CA LEU A 22 -31.81 4.30 1.16
C LEU A 22 -31.10 3.99 -0.17
N SER A 23 -30.86 4.99 -1.02
CA SER A 23 -30.19 4.79 -2.32
C SER A 23 -28.65 4.85 -2.26
N GLY A 24 -28.06 5.09 -1.09
CA GLY A 24 -26.60 5.18 -0.93
C GLY A 24 -25.83 3.86 -0.96
N CYS A 25 -26.50 2.70 -0.97
CA CYS A 25 -25.86 1.38 -0.87
C CYS A 25 -25.86 0.56 -2.18
N ALA A 26 -26.45 1.06 -3.28
CA ALA A 26 -26.60 0.30 -4.53
C ALA A 26 -25.43 0.51 -5.52
N GLY A 27 -24.21 0.62 -5.00
CA GLY A 27 -23.02 0.93 -5.79
C GLY A 27 -22.10 -0.26 -6.12
N THR A 28 -22.54 -1.51 -5.89
CA THR A 28 -21.72 -2.71 -6.11
C THR A 28 -22.09 -3.51 -7.35
N ASP A 29 -23.16 -3.15 -8.05
CA ASP A 29 -23.78 -4.01 -9.08
C ASP A 29 -23.02 -4.07 -10.43
N ASN A 30 -21.82 -3.49 -10.51
CA ASN A 30 -21.00 -3.48 -11.73
C ASN A 30 -19.50 -3.67 -11.47
N LEU A 31 -19.13 -4.38 -10.39
CA LEU A 31 -17.76 -4.87 -10.27
C LEU A 31 -17.61 -6.11 -11.18
N PRO A 32 -16.58 -6.17 -12.04
CA PRO A 32 -16.29 -7.39 -12.77
C PRO A 32 -16.11 -8.54 -11.76
N PRO A 33 -16.60 -9.76 -12.07
CA PRO A 33 -16.43 -10.90 -11.18
C PRO A 33 -14.95 -11.12 -10.91
N ILE A 34 -14.60 -11.31 -9.64
CA ILE A 34 -13.24 -11.69 -9.25
C ILE A 34 -12.98 -13.07 -9.88
N PRO A 35 -11.96 -13.21 -10.74
CA PRO A 35 -11.61 -14.51 -11.30
C PRO A 35 -11.35 -15.56 -10.21
N ASP A 36 -11.73 -16.80 -10.49
CA ASP A 36 -11.41 -17.94 -9.63
C ASP A 36 -9.89 -18.02 -9.38
N GLY A 37 -9.50 -18.31 -8.13
CA GLY A 37 -8.09 -18.38 -7.73
C GLY A 37 -7.47 -17.05 -7.30
N ILE A 38 -8.27 -16.01 -7.09
CA ILE A 38 -7.87 -14.75 -6.43
C ILE A 38 -8.59 -14.65 -5.07
N PRO A 39 -7.87 -14.43 -3.95
CA PRO A 39 -6.42 -14.28 -3.84
C PRO A 39 -5.67 -15.59 -4.13
N PRO A 40 -4.39 -15.52 -4.55
CA PRO A 40 -3.57 -16.70 -4.76
C PRO A 40 -3.56 -17.56 -3.48
N GLY A 41 -3.52 -18.88 -3.65
CA GLY A 41 -3.43 -19.81 -2.52
C GLY A 41 -2.29 -19.46 -1.55
N ALA A 42 -2.34 -20.01 -0.34
CA ALA A 42 -1.39 -19.66 0.74
C ALA A 42 0.10 -19.93 0.40
N GLY A 43 0.38 -20.67 -0.68
CA GLY A 43 1.73 -21.04 -1.09
C GLY A 43 2.37 -22.02 -0.11
N SER A 44 3.69 -22.20 -0.21
CA SER A 44 4.47 -22.92 0.80
C SER A 44 4.30 -22.25 2.17
N PRO A 45 4.03 -23.01 3.25
CA PRO A 45 3.92 -22.43 4.58
C PRO A 45 5.24 -21.75 4.96
N VAL A 46 5.15 -20.57 5.57
CA VAL A 46 6.32 -19.87 6.10
C VAL A 46 6.74 -20.60 7.39
N PRO A 47 8.02 -20.99 7.54
CA PRO A 47 8.48 -21.61 8.78
C PRO A 47 8.43 -20.60 9.93
N PRO A 48 8.22 -21.05 11.18
CA PRO A 48 8.22 -20.16 12.33
C PRO A 48 9.58 -19.47 12.47
N ILE A 49 9.56 -18.17 12.77
CA ILE A 49 10.74 -17.34 13.00
C ILE A 49 10.62 -16.57 14.30
N ASP A 50 11.76 -16.25 14.90
CA ASP A 50 11.83 -15.31 16.01
C ASP A 50 11.84 -13.87 15.46
N LEU A 51 10.70 -13.19 15.57
CA LEU A 51 10.52 -11.81 15.12
C LEU A 51 11.23 -10.79 16.01
N ASP A 52 11.65 -11.18 17.23
CA ASP A 52 12.31 -10.32 18.21
C ASP A 52 13.82 -10.62 18.31
N ALA A 53 14.33 -11.55 17.49
CA ALA A 53 15.74 -11.85 17.38
C ALA A 53 16.57 -10.62 16.96
N PRO A 54 17.81 -10.50 17.45
CA PRO A 54 18.71 -9.42 17.04
C PRO A 54 19.06 -9.53 15.54
N GLY A 55 19.28 -8.38 14.91
CA GLY A 55 19.65 -8.30 13.49
C GLY A 55 18.45 -8.39 12.55
N ARG A 56 18.68 -8.92 11.33
CA ARG A 56 17.63 -9.07 10.32
C ARG A 56 16.95 -10.43 10.46
N SER A 57 15.90 -10.48 11.26
CA SER A 57 15.06 -11.67 11.47
C SER A 57 14.55 -12.33 10.18
N ALA A 58 14.39 -11.58 9.09
CA ALA A 58 14.07 -12.12 7.76
C ALA A 58 15.10 -13.14 7.24
N GLU A 59 16.37 -13.06 7.66
CA GLU A 59 17.43 -13.98 7.23
C GLU A 59 17.21 -15.41 7.75
N GLN A 60 16.40 -15.59 8.80
CA GLN A 60 15.98 -16.92 9.26
C GLN A 60 15.21 -17.69 8.18
N LEU A 61 14.60 -16.98 7.23
CA LEU A 61 13.84 -17.56 6.11
C LEU A 61 14.70 -17.92 4.90
N ARG A 62 16.02 -17.73 4.94
CA ARG A 62 16.90 -17.89 3.77
C ARG A 62 16.76 -19.24 3.08
N GLY A 63 16.77 -20.34 3.84
CA GLY A 63 16.63 -21.69 3.28
C GLY A 63 15.27 -21.91 2.60
N TRP A 64 14.20 -21.44 3.23
CA TRP A 64 12.85 -21.49 2.67
C TRP A 64 12.70 -20.61 1.41
N ALA A 65 13.31 -19.43 1.41
CA ALA A 65 13.32 -18.53 0.26
C ALA A 65 14.11 -19.11 -0.91
N GLN A 66 15.32 -19.63 -0.68
CA GLN A 66 16.16 -20.25 -1.70
C GLN A 66 15.48 -21.43 -2.39
N ALA A 67 14.78 -22.27 -1.62
CA ALA A 67 14.12 -23.47 -2.13
C ALA A 67 13.05 -23.19 -3.22
N GLN A 68 12.54 -21.97 -3.32
CA GLN A 68 11.48 -21.59 -4.25
C GLN A 68 11.82 -20.37 -5.14
N SER A 69 12.92 -19.68 -4.85
CA SER A 69 13.39 -18.47 -5.56
C SER A 69 13.42 -18.66 -7.08
N ASP A 70 14.09 -19.71 -7.55
CA ASP A 70 14.28 -19.95 -8.99
C ASP A 70 12.97 -20.33 -9.68
N ALA A 71 12.18 -21.22 -9.05
CA ALA A 71 10.90 -21.68 -9.60
C ALA A 71 9.88 -20.54 -9.74
N LEU A 72 9.90 -19.58 -8.80
CA LEU A 72 9.00 -18.42 -8.81
C LEU A 72 9.57 -17.23 -9.59
N GLY A 73 10.87 -17.25 -9.90
CA GLY A 73 11.59 -16.12 -10.48
C GLY A 73 11.61 -14.88 -9.57
N ILE A 74 11.54 -15.07 -8.25
CA ILE A 74 11.52 -14.01 -7.24
C ILE A 74 12.88 -14.00 -6.52
N PRO A 75 13.55 -12.86 -6.33
CA PRO A 75 14.83 -12.81 -5.61
C PRO A 75 14.69 -13.40 -4.19
N THR A 76 15.68 -14.16 -3.75
CA THR A 76 15.70 -14.78 -2.42
C THR A 76 15.47 -13.73 -1.31
N VAL A 77 16.15 -12.59 -1.37
CA VAL A 77 16.00 -11.49 -0.39
C VAL A 77 14.57 -10.92 -0.38
N ALA A 78 13.89 -10.90 -1.54
CA ALA A 78 12.50 -10.46 -1.61
C ALA A 78 11.56 -11.49 -0.99
N LEU A 79 11.78 -12.79 -1.21
CA LEU A 79 11.01 -13.85 -0.55
C LEU A 79 11.19 -13.83 0.97
N GLU A 80 12.42 -13.70 1.46
CA GLU A 80 12.71 -13.50 2.89
C GLU A 80 11.87 -12.35 3.47
N ALA A 81 11.81 -11.21 2.77
CA ALA A 81 11.01 -10.07 3.19
C ALA A 81 9.50 -10.34 3.17
N TYR A 82 8.97 -11.06 2.17
CA TYR A 82 7.55 -11.37 2.07
C TYR A 82 7.08 -12.35 3.14
N GLY A 83 7.87 -13.40 3.41
CA GLY A 83 7.59 -14.32 4.51
C GLY A 83 7.64 -13.61 5.85
N TYR A 84 8.67 -12.78 6.08
CA TYR A 84 8.78 -11.98 7.31
C TYR A 84 7.59 -11.04 7.49
N ALA A 85 7.17 -10.33 6.45
CA ALA A 85 6.03 -9.42 6.52
C ALA A 85 4.71 -10.16 6.82
N ALA A 86 4.52 -11.37 6.28
CA ALA A 86 3.37 -12.20 6.60
C ALA A 86 3.36 -12.61 8.09
N GLU A 87 4.51 -13.00 8.65
CA GLU A 87 4.63 -13.34 10.08
C GLU A 87 4.41 -12.13 11.00
N VAL A 88 4.92 -10.95 10.63
CA VAL A 88 4.63 -9.70 11.35
C VAL A 88 3.14 -9.39 11.34
N MET A 89 2.46 -9.58 10.20
CA MET A 89 1.02 -9.36 10.10
C MET A 89 0.23 -10.39 10.90
N ALA A 90 0.62 -11.66 10.86
CA ALA A 90 0.01 -12.71 11.68
C ALA A 90 0.10 -12.40 13.18
N ARG A 91 1.22 -11.82 13.63
CA ARG A 91 1.41 -11.40 15.03
C ARG A 91 0.66 -10.11 15.39
N SER A 92 0.71 -9.10 14.53
CA SER A 92 0.22 -7.75 14.84
C SER A 92 -1.25 -7.52 14.50
N ARG A 93 -1.78 -8.20 13.48
CA ARG A 93 -3.17 -8.15 13.00
C ARG A 93 -3.62 -9.52 12.49
N PRO A 94 -3.87 -10.47 13.40
CA PRO A 94 -4.22 -11.84 13.04
C PRO A 94 -5.52 -11.93 12.21
N ASP A 95 -6.41 -10.95 12.34
CA ASP A 95 -7.66 -10.81 11.58
C ASP A 95 -7.44 -10.39 10.11
N CYS A 96 -6.26 -9.85 9.76
CA CYS A 96 -5.97 -9.39 8.41
C CYS A 96 -5.86 -10.54 7.40
N GLY A 97 -5.39 -11.72 7.81
CA GLY A 97 -5.28 -12.91 6.96
C GLY A 97 -4.39 -12.78 5.72
N ILE A 98 -3.54 -11.74 5.63
CA ILE A 98 -2.69 -11.51 4.46
C ILE A 98 -1.52 -12.52 4.42
N GLY A 99 -1.47 -13.32 3.35
CA GLY A 99 -0.39 -14.27 3.11
C GLY A 99 0.78 -13.68 2.31
N TRP A 100 1.95 -14.31 2.41
CA TRP A 100 3.14 -13.89 1.66
C TRP A 100 2.93 -13.90 0.14
N THR A 101 2.08 -14.78 -0.39
CA THR A 101 1.75 -14.85 -1.82
C THR A 101 1.01 -13.60 -2.31
N THR A 102 0.15 -13.03 -1.46
CA THR A 102 -0.54 -11.76 -1.74
C THR A 102 0.47 -10.61 -1.77
N ILE A 103 1.38 -10.55 -0.79
CA ILE A 103 2.45 -9.55 -0.72
C ILE A 103 3.36 -9.65 -1.97
N ALA A 104 3.74 -10.87 -2.36
CA ALA A 104 4.53 -11.12 -3.56
C ALA A 104 3.78 -10.66 -4.83
N GLY A 105 2.48 -10.94 -4.93
CA GLY A 105 1.64 -10.48 -6.04
C GLY A 105 1.64 -8.96 -6.18
N ILE A 106 1.44 -8.24 -5.07
CA ILE A 106 1.51 -6.77 -5.04
C ILE A 106 2.89 -6.29 -5.49
N ALA A 107 3.96 -6.82 -4.89
CA ALA A 107 5.31 -6.39 -5.21
C ALA A 107 5.73 -6.69 -6.66
N ARG A 108 5.16 -7.72 -7.28
CA ARG A 108 5.34 -8.01 -8.71
C ARG A 108 4.77 -6.90 -9.59
N VAL A 109 3.53 -6.49 -9.30
CA VAL A 109 2.82 -5.43 -10.05
C VAL A 109 3.52 -4.09 -9.85
N GLU A 110 3.85 -3.75 -8.60
CA GLU A 110 4.41 -2.44 -8.26
C GLU A 110 5.84 -2.25 -8.77
N SER A 111 6.68 -3.30 -8.72
CA SER A 111 8.13 -3.12 -8.89
C SER A 111 8.87 -4.28 -9.55
N LYS A 112 8.15 -5.28 -10.07
CA LYS A 112 8.76 -6.55 -10.53
C LYS A 112 9.66 -7.20 -9.46
N HIS A 113 9.22 -7.16 -8.21
CA HIS A 113 10.02 -7.56 -7.05
C HIS A 113 11.31 -6.75 -6.93
N GLY A 114 11.22 -5.42 -6.98
CA GLY A 114 12.37 -4.50 -6.89
C GLY A 114 13.30 -4.49 -8.11
N ARG A 115 12.94 -5.14 -9.22
CA ARG A 115 13.77 -5.22 -10.43
C ARG A 115 13.29 -4.35 -11.60
N HIS A 116 12.36 -3.44 -11.34
CA HIS A 116 11.85 -2.54 -12.37
C HIS A 116 12.91 -1.51 -12.80
N GLY A 117 12.95 -1.19 -14.10
CA GLY A 117 13.77 -0.09 -14.61
C GLY A 117 15.29 -0.29 -14.50
N GLY A 118 15.76 -1.55 -14.49
CA GLY A 118 17.19 -1.88 -14.33
C GLY A 118 17.67 -1.86 -12.88
N SER A 119 16.74 -1.76 -11.93
CA SER A 119 17.03 -1.89 -10.49
C SER A 119 17.25 -3.35 -10.11
N ASP A 120 17.91 -3.59 -8.99
CA ASP A 120 18.00 -4.90 -8.35
C ASP A 120 18.04 -4.78 -6.82
N LEU A 121 17.81 -5.89 -6.12
CA LEU A 121 17.98 -5.96 -4.67
C LEU A 121 19.42 -6.36 -4.33
N ASP A 122 20.01 -5.66 -3.38
CA ASP A 122 21.24 -6.11 -2.74
C ASP A 122 20.99 -7.11 -1.60
N ALA A 123 22.08 -7.57 -0.99
CA ALA A 123 22.02 -8.52 0.13
C ALA A 123 21.32 -7.93 1.36
N ASP A 124 21.39 -6.61 1.56
CA ASP A 124 20.72 -5.87 2.63
C ASP A 124 19.24 -5.57 2.35
N GLY A 125 18.76 -5.86 1.15
CA GLY A 125 17.37 -5.66 0.74
C GLY A 125 17.01 -4.23 0.37
N GLU A 126 18.01 -3.40 0.07
CA GLU A 126 17.84 -2.12 -0.61
C GLU A 126 17.75 -2.34 -2.12
N VAL A 127 16.92 -1.52 -2.77
CA VAL A 127 16.74 -1.54 -4.22
C VAL A 127 17.64 -0.48 -4.85
N ARG A 128 18.51 -0.89 -5.77
CA ARG A 128 19.48 -0.01 -6.45
C ARG A 128 19.51 -0.20 -7.96
N PRO A 129 19.46 0.88 -8.78
CA PRO A 129 19.06 2.24 -8.38
C PRO A 129 17.63 2.29 -7.79
N PRO A 130 17.24 3.37 -7.07
CA PRO A 130 15.90 3.47 -6.53
C PRO A 130 14.83 3.51 -7.62
N ILE A 131 13.73 2.77 -7.43
CA ILE A 131 12.55 2.84 -8.30
C ILE A 131 11.71 4.06 -7.87
N ARG A 132 11.56 5.03 -8.79
CA ARG A 132 10.75 6.23 -8.60
C ARG A 132 9.69 6.34 -9.69
N GLY A 133 8.45 6.50 -9.27
CA GLY A 133 7.31 6.75 -10.13
C GLY A 133 7.34 8.16 -10.76
N ILE A 134 6.46 8.33 -11.73
CA ILE A 134 6.16 9.64 -12.34
C ILE A 134 5.62 10.62 -11.27
N PRO A 135 5.75 11.94 -11.49
CA PRO A 135 5.11 12.90 -10.60
C PRO A 135 3.59 12.80 -10.70
N LEU A 136 2.93 12.89 -9.56
CA LEU A 136 1.48 12.88 -9.44
C LEU A 136 0.93 14.28 -9.71
N ASP A 137 1.01 14.72 -10.96
CA ASP A 137 0.74 16.10 -11.39
C ASP A 137 -0.67 16.36 -11.94
N GLY A 138 -1.49 15.31 -12.08
CA GLY A 138 -2.83 15.41 -12.66
C GLY A 138 -2.88 15.30 -14.18
N SER A 139 -1.78 14.93 -14.84
CA SER A 139 -1.78 14.54 -16.26
C SER A 139 -2.76 13.36 -16.52
N PRO A 140 -3.21 13.13 -17.77
CA PRO A 140 -4.22 12.12 -18.05
C PRO A 140 -3.89 10.74 -17.47
N GLY A 141 -4.77 10.20 -16.62
CA GLY A 141 -4.56 8.92 -15.94
C GLY A 141 -3.68 8.97 -14.68
N VAL A 142 -3.26 10.16 -14.25
CA VAL A 142 -2.38 10.37 -13.10
C VAL A 142 -3.11 11.20 -12.05
N ALA A 143 -3.07 10.75 -10.79
CA ALA A 143 -3.61 11.52 -9.68
C ALA A 143 -2.84 12.85 -9.51
N ARG A 144 -3.52 13.92 -9.10
CA ARG A 144 -2.84 15.18 -8.72
C ARG A 144 -2.65 15.23 -7.22
N ILE A 145 -1.41 15.05 -6.76
CA ILE A 145 -1.04 15.04 -5.34
C ILE A 145 0.16 15.97 -5.15
N LEU A 146 -0.08 17.06 -4.41
CA LEU A 146 0.99 17.96 -4.01
C LEU A 146 1.77 17.38 -2.83
N ASP A 147 3.05 17.69 -2.81
CA ASP A 147 3.91 17.54 -1.66
C ASP A 147 3.99 18.91 -0.97
N ASP A 148 3.15 19.09 0.05
CA ASP A 148 3.01 20.37 0.75
C ASP A 148 4.31 20.81 1.42
N GLU A 149 5.09 19.86 1.97
CA GLU A 149 6.35 20.15 2.64
C GLU A 149 7.44 20.61 1.67
N ALA A 150 7.61 19.93 0.54
CA ALA A 150 8.59 20.36 -0.45
C ALA A 150 8.13 21.62 -1.19
N THR A 151 6.83 21.78 -1.45
CA THR A 151 6.26 23.00 -2.02
C THR A 151 6.53 24.20 -1.13
N ALA A 152 6.30 24.07 0.18
CA ALA A 152 6.62 25.11 1.16
C ALA A 152 8.12 25.46 1.18
N ARG A 153 9.00 24.48 0.94
CA ARG A 153 10.46 24.67 0.96
C ARG A 153 11.01 25.34 -0.30
N THR A 154 10.45 25.04 -1.47
CA THR A 154 10.95 25.54 -2.76
C THR A 154 10.22 26.79 -3.23
N GLY A 155 9.06 27.11 -2.63
CA GLY A 155 8.17 28.19 -3.07
C GLY A 155 7.48 27.92 -4.41
N ASN A 156 7.62 26.71 -4.96
CA ASN A 156 7.01 26.28 -6.22
C ASN A 156 6.28 24.93 -6.04
N PRO A 157 5.20 24.64 -6.78
CA PRO A 157 4.49 23.37 -6.67
C PRO A 157 5.42 22.16 -6.92
N VAL A 158 5.51 21.28 -5.93
CA VAL A 158 6.21 19.99 -6.02
C VAL A 158 5.17 18.88 -5.93
N TYR A 159 5.18 17.96 -6.89
CA TYR A 159 4.25 16.83 -6.92
C TYR A 159 4.87 15.58 -6.30
N ALA A 160 4.05 14.83 -5.56
CA ALA A 160 4.45 13.59 -4.93
C ALA A 160 4.81 12.52 -5.96
N ARG A 161 5.62 11.53 -5.57
CA ARG A 161 6.02 10.38 -6.40
C ARG A 161 5.92 9.09 -5.61
N ALA A 162 5.57 7.99 -6.27
CA ALA A 162 5.70 6.66 -5.69
C ALA A 162 7.20 6.31 -5.59
N GLU A 163 7.69 5.94 -4.41
CA GLU A 163 9.07 5.48 -4.22
C GLU A 163 9.09 4.04 -3.71
N GLY A 164 10.05 3.24 -4.17
CA GLY A 164 10.46 2.03 -3.46
C GLY A 164 11.04 2.36 -2.07
N ARG A 165 11.32 1.33 -1.26
CA ARG A 165 11.96 1.51 0.06
C ARG A 165 13.20 2.42 -0.08
N SER A 166 13.25 3.49 0.71
CA SER A 166 14.35 4.44 0.75
C SER A 166 14.77 4.72 2.20
N ASN A 167 16.08 4.65 2.49
CA ASN A 167 16.71 4.86 3.81
C ASN A 167 16.62 6.31 4.36
N SER A 168 15.65 7.12 3.95
CA SER A 168 15.44 8.43 4.55
C SER A 168 14.57 8.30 5.81
N CYS A 169 15.18 8.58 6.95
CA CYS A 169 14.59 8.75 8.28
C CYS A 169 13.27 9.57 8.23
N PRO A 170 12.21 9.25 9.02
CA PRO A 170 11.00 10.05 9.08
C PRO A 170 11.30 11.45 9.59
N LYS A 171 10.76 12.48 8.93
CA LYS A 171 10.55 13.79 9.57
C LYS A 171 9.13 13.81 10.18
N PRO A 172 8.90 14.56 11.27
CA PRO A 172 7.57 14.70 11.85
C PRO A 172 6.63 15.31 10.80
N GLY A 173 5.57 14.60 10.43
CA GLY A 173 4.56 15.09 9.46
C GLY A 173 4.21 14.15 8.31
N SER A 174 4.97 13.09 8.05
CA SER A 174 4.63 12.17 6.95
C SER A 174 3.34 11.39 7.24
N THR A 175 2.24 11.71 6.55
CA THR A 175 1.03 10.87 6.50
C THR A 175 1.32 9.62 5.67
N GLY A 176 1.94 8.64 6.30
CA GLY A 176 2.27 7.35 5.70
C GLY A 176 2.67 6.36 6.79
N VAL A 177 1.69 5.59 7.24
CA VAL A 177 1.90 4.38 8.06
C VAL A 177 2.70 3.40 7.23
N TRP A 178 3.85 2.95 7.75
CA TRP A 178 4.50 1.63 7.62
C TRP A 178 5.95 1.78 8.12
N THR A 179 6.22 1.21 9.29
CA THR A 179 7.56 0.93 9.86
C THR A 179 7.87 -0.57 9.70
N PRO A 180 9.04 -1.00 10.19
CA PRO A 180 10.16 -1.52 9.41
C PRO A 180 9.89 -2.90 8.78
N THR A 181 10.56 -3.19 7.66
CA THR A 181 10.73 -4.53 7.07
C THR A 181 9.66 -5.05 6.09
N GLY A 182 8.71 -4.24 5.63
CA GLY A 182 7.75 -4.63 4.58
C GLY A 182 7.91 -3.80 3.31
N THR A 183 8.11 -4.44 2.16
CA THR A 183 8.15 -3.80 0.83
C THR A 183 6.78 -3.20 0.49
N ALA A 184 6.55 -1.94 0.85
CA ALA A 184 5.45 -1.15 0.34
C ALA A 184 6.01 0.15 -0.26
N ALA A 185 5.52 0.51 -1.45
CA ALA A 185 5.84 1.78 -2.07
C ALA A 185 5.43 2.92 -1.13
N ARG A 186 6.40 3.76 -0.74
CA ARG A 186 6.13 4.98 0.02
C ARG A 186 5.91 6.09 -0.99
N ILE A 187 4.73 6.71 -1.00
CA ILE A 187 4.59 7.99 -1.70
C ILE A 187 5.37 9.01 -0.86
N ARG A 188 6.53 9.46 -1.37
CA ARG A 188 7.37 10.42 -0.65
C ARG A 188 7.50 11.71 -1.44
N THR A 189 7.77 12.74 -0.66
CA THR A 189 8.15 14.07 -1.07
C THR A 189 9.29 14.02 -2.08
N ALA A 190 9.22 14.74 -3.20
CA ALA A 190 10.30 14.72 -4.18
C ALA A 190 11.58 15.27 -3.53
N SER A 191 12.49 14.37 -3.16
CA SER A 191 13.79 14.79 -2.65
C SER A 191 14.57 15.39 -3.81
N THR A 192 14.87 16.68 -3.73
CA THR A 192 15.82 17.37 -4.60
C THR A 192 17.21 16.78 -4.38
N THR A 193 17.51 15.64 -5.04
CA THR A 193 18.89 15.26 -5.31
C THR A 193 19.26 15.91 -6.63
N PRO A 194 20.33 16.74 -6.68
CA PRO A 194 20.83 17.24 -7.95
C PRO A 194 21.24 16.07 -8.84
N ARG A 195 21.01 16.22 -10.14
CA ARG A 195 21.45 15.27 -11.18
C ARG A 195 22.95 15.02 -11.14
#